data_AF-A0A7S1KUE2-F1
#
_entry.id   AF-A0A7S1KUE2-F1
#
_cell.length_a   1.000
_cell.length_b   1.000
_cell.length_c   1.000
_cell.angle_alpha   90.00
_cell.angle_beta   90.00
_cell.angle_gamma   90.00
#
_symmetry.space_group_name_H-M   'P 1'
#
loop_
_entity.id
_entity.type
_entity.pdbx_description
1 polymer ?
#
loop_
_entity_poly.entity_id
_entity_poly.type
_entity_poly.pdbx_seq_one_letter_code
_entity_poly.pdbx_strand_id
1 'polypeptide(L)'
;RTVAARAGEGAALEGRPLLVPGSEGSEWWDARNSASPAVLPPEEPGGPWKMWYYGRAGTKWAQDVEAFLPTGRIGAAESEDGLKWTRLRGLLDGGACLDPADDTSAFDSVHVGVGDVVRWPNGTLWMYYFGGGMDDAVKTGIRMQIGLAASEDGGRSWRRLLDGEPVLRHGDPGDFDALFVAWPRVLPPW
;
A
#
# COMPACT_ATOMS: atom_id res chain seq x y z
N ARG A 1 29.03 29.85 -13.86
CA ARG A 1 29.20 29.43 -12.45
C ARG A 1 28.50 28.09 -12.31
N THR A 2 29.28 27.02 -12.38
CA THR A 2 28.81 25.64 -12.34
C THR A 2 28.63 25.24 -10.88
N VAL A 3 27.42 24.88 -10.46
CA VAL A 3 27.21 24.25 -9.15
C VAL A 3 27.48 22.77 -9.35
N ALA A 4 28.61 22.31 -8.82
CA ALA A 4 28.92 20.89 -8.73
C ALA A 4 27.96 20.24 -7.73
N ALA A 5 27.13 19.31 -8.20
CA ALA A 5 26.44 18.39 -7.32
C ALA A 5 27.50 17.51 -6.63
N ARG A 6 27.57 17.54 -5.30
CA ARG A 6 28.30 16.52 -4.55
C ARG A 6 27.51 15.23 -4.68
N ALA A 7 28.02 14.30 -5.47
CA ALA A 7 27.61 12.91 -5.40
C ALA A 7 27.95 12.40 -3.99
N GLY A 8 26.92 12.22 -3.16
CA GLY A 8 27.05 11.41 -1.95
C GLY A 8 27.31 9.98 -2.38
N GLU A 9 28.35 9.36 -1.82
CA GLU A 9 28.70 7.97 -2.03
C GLU A 9 27.53 7.07 -1.64
N GLY A 10 26.71 6.69 -2.63
CA GLY A 10 25.78 5.59 -2.50
C GLY A 10 26.59 4.31 -2.40
N ALA A 11 26.92 3.89 -1.17
CA ALA A 11 27.46 2.56 -0.94
C ALA A 11 26.49 1.56 -1.61
N ALA A 12 26.98 0.83 -2.61
CA ALA A 12 26.18 -0.18 -3.28
C ALA A 12 25.62 -1.13 -2.22
N LEU A 13 24.30 -1.22 -2.14
CA LEU A 13 23.65 -2.17 -1.26
C LEU A 13 23.95 -3.55 -1.84
N GLU A 14 24.85 -4.28 -1.20
CA GLU A 14 25.37 -5.60 -1.61
C GLU A 14 24.28 -6.68 -1.61
N GLY A 15 23.28 -6.57 -2.48
CA GLY A 15 22.13 -7.48 -2.54
C GLY A 15 21.22 -7.46 -1.30
N ARG A 16 21.35 -6.47 -0.42
CA ARG A 16 20.54 -6.36 0.81
C ARG A 16 19.18 -5.72 0.51
N PRO A 17 18.08 -6.19 1.13
CA PRO A 17 16.77 -5.55 1.00
C PRO A 17 16.82 -4.08 1.49
N LEU A 18 16.06 -3.20 0.82
CA LEU A 18 15.93 -1.79 1.22
C LEU A 18 15.11 -1.61 2.50
N LEU A 19 14.17 -2.52 2.74
CA LEU A 19 13.28 -2.55 3.90
C LEU A 19 13.09 -4.01 4.31
N VAL A 20 13.34 -4.30 5.59
CA VAL A 20 13.22 -5.64 6.16
C VAL A 20 12.03 -5.65 7.13
N PRO A 21 11.05 -6.57 6.98
CA PRO A 21 9.94 -6.71 7.93
C PRO A 21 10.43 -6.90 9.37
N GLY A 22 9.80 -6.22 10.33
CA GLY A 22 10.11 -6.37 11.76
C GLY A 22 11.46 -5.78 12.21
N SER A 23 12.22 -5.14 11.33
CA SER A 23 13.52 -4.55 11.66
C SER A 23 13.46 -3.39 12.65
N GLU A 24 12.28 -2.80 12.85
CA GLU A 24 12.04 -1.65 13.74
C GLU A 24 11.21 -2.01 14.98
N GLY A 25 10.93 -3.29 15.22
CA GLY A 25 10.16 -3.76 16.38
C GLY A 25 8.95 -4.61 16.00
N SER A 26 8.48 -5.43 16.94
CA SER A 26 7.33 -6.32 16.75
C SER A 26 5.98 -5.61 16.87
N GLU A 27 5.97 -4.38 17.37
CA GLU A 27 4.79 -3.52 17.46
C GLU A 27 4.36 -2.91 16.12
N TRP A 28 5.21 -3.00 15.10
CA TRP A 28 4.89 -2.47 13.78
C TRP A 28 3.89 -3.35 13.04
N TRP A 29 2.99 -2.68 12.33
CA TRP A 29 1.94 -3.31 11.53
C TRP A 29 2.48 -4.28 10.47
N ASP A 30 3.74 -4.16 10.04
CA ASP A 30 4.42 -4.96 9.00
C ASP A 30 5.46 -5.94 9.58
N ALA A 31 5.43 -6.24 10.89
CA ALA A 31 6.49 -6.98 11.56
C ALA A 31 6.77 -8.38 11.00
N ARG A 32 5.80 -9.01 10.31
CA ARG A 32 5.97 -10.35 9.72
C ARG A 32 6.41 -10.30 8.26
N ASN A 33 5.82 -9.41 7.47
CA ASN A 33 6.12 -9.28 6.04
C ASN A 33 5.74 -7.90 5.51
N SER A 34 6.39 -7.54 4.41
CA SER A 34 6.15 -6.35 3.61
C SER A 34 6.34 -6.70 2.13
N ALA A 35 5.54 -6.10 1.24
CA ALA A 35 5.58 -6.38 -0.19
C ALA A 35 5.01 -5.23 -1.04
N SER A 36 5.35 -5.28 -2.33
CA SER A 36 4.84 -4.43 -3.42
C SER A 36 4.83 -2.92 -3.10
N PRO A 37 6.02 -2.30 -3.02
CA PRO A 37 6.12 -0.87 -2.78
C PRO A 37 5.66 -0.05 -3.99
N ALA A 38 4.84 0.96 -3.75
CA ALA A 38 4.56 2.07 -4.65
C ALA A 38 5.36 3.30 -4.18
N VAL A 39 6.31 3.76 -5.01
CA VAL A 39 7.24 4.84 -4.66
C VAL A 39 6.93 6.09 -5.47
N LEU A 40 6.84 7.22 -4.79
CA LEU A 40 6.79 8.54 -5.41
C LEU A 40 8.09 9.31 -5.13
N PRO A 41 8.62 10.03 -6.14
CA PRO A 41 9.72 10.95 -5.93
C PRO A 41 9.29 12.14 -5.05
N PRO A 42 10.28 12.91 -4.55
CA PRO A 42 10.01 14.19 -3.90
C PRO A 42 9.13 15.08 -4.76
N GLU A 43 8.19 15.78 -4.11
CA GLU A 43 7.35 16.78 -4.77
C GLU A 43 8.18 17.97 -5.26
N GLU A 44 9.15 18.37 -4.45
CA GLU A 44 10.07 19.47 -4.72
C GLU A 44 11.52 18.98 -4.59
N PRO A 45 12.47 19.60 -5.31
CA PRO A 45 13.89 19.28 -5.15
C PRO A 45 14.35 19.35 -3.69
N GLY A 46 14.93 18.25 -3.20
CA GLY A 46 15.41 18.14 -1.82
C GLY A 46 14.33 17.73 -0.79
N GLY A 47 13.09 17.51 -1.21
CA GLY A 47 12.07 16.85 -0.38
C GLY A 47 12.32 15.35 -0.23
N PRO A 48 11.55 14.66 0.64
CA PRO A 48 11.66 13.22 0.82
C PRO A 48 10.94 12.44 -0.28
N TRP A 49 11.51 11.30 -0.65
CA TRP A 49 10.81 10.22 -1.34
C TRP A 49 9.77 9.60 -0.40
N LYS A 50 8.67 9.13 -0.96
CA LYS A 50 7.62 8.44 -0.22
C LYS A 50 7.36 7.07 -0.82
N MET A 51 7.13 6.09 0.04
CA MET A 51 6.79 4.73 -0.33
C MET A 51 5.55 4.31 0.44
N TRP A 52 4.59 3.69 -0.25
CA TRP A 52 3.51 2.95 0.37
C TRP A 52 3.67 1.48 0.01
N TYR A 53 3.39 0.60 0.95
CA TYR A 53 3.53 -0.84 0.78
C TYR A 53 2.52 -1.55 1.66
N TYR A 54 2.33 -2.85 1.44
CA TYR A 54 1.42 -3.65 2.25
C TYR A 54 2.15 -4.79 2.95
N GLY A 55 1.51 -5.34 3.96
CA GLY A 55 2.13 -6.24 4.94
C GLY A 55 1.19 -6.59 6.09
N ARG A 56 1.73 -7.30 7.08
CA ARG A 56 1.02 -7.61 8.34
C ARG A 56 2.00 -8.01 9.45
N ALA A 57 1.52 -8.00 10.69
CA ALA A 57 2.25 -8.49 11.86
C ALA A 57 1.90 -9.95 12.21
N GLY A 58 0.69 -10.42 11.87
CA GLY A 58 0.18 -11.74 12.23
C GLY A 58 0.18 -12.77 11.09
N THR A 59 -0.23 -14.00 11.40
CA THR A 59 -0.45 -15.07 10.40
C THR A 59 -1.79 -14.91 9.66
N LYS A 60 -2.72 -14.15 10.23
CA LYS A 60 -4.08 -13.97 9.73
C LYS A 60 -4.30 -12.57 9.18
N TRP A 61 -5.30 -12.46 8.32
CA TRP A 61 -5.95 -11.22 7.94
C TRP A 61 -7.00 -10.82 8.97
N ALA A 62 -7.77 -9.77 8.68
CA ALA A 62 -8.92 -9.43 9.49
C ALA A 62 -9.97 -10.56 9.44
N GLN A 63 -10.96 -10.50 10.35
CA GLN A 63 -12.04 -11.50 10.47
C GLN A 63 -11.53 -12.94 10.65
N ASP A 64 -10.33 -13.08 11.22
CA ASP A 64 -9.69 -14.35 11.55
C ASP A 64 -9.40 -15.27 10.34
N VAL A 65 -9.32 -14.70 9.13
CA VAL A 65 -9.04 -15.44 7.89
C VAL A 65 -7.54 -15.76 7.78
N GLU A 66 -7.19 -17.02 7.49
CA GLU A 66 -5.79 -17.42 7.29
C GLU A 66 -5.18 -16.75 6.06
N ALA A 67 -4.08 -16.03 6.25
CA ALA A 67 -3.48 -15.24 5.18
C ALA A 67 -2.53 -16.06 4.30
N PHE A 68 -2.85 -16.15 3.01
CA PHE A 68 -2.03 -16.85 2.01
C PHE A 68 -1.20 -15.92 1.11
N LEU A 69 -1.44 -14.60 1.14
CA LEU A 69 -0.63 -13.57 0.46
C LEU A 69 0.01 -12.61 1.47
N PRO A 70 1.05 -11.83 1.12
CA PRO A 70 1.66 -10.82 1.99
C PRO A 70 0.78 -9.59 2.28
N THR A 71 -0.45 -9.52 1.78
CA THR A 71 -1.41 -8.43 2.05
C THR A 71 -1.87 -8.41 3.52
N GLY A 72 -2.64 -7.38 3.88
CA GLY A 72 -3.27 -7.26 5.18
C GLY A 72 -3.64 -5.80 5.43
N ARG A 73 -2.60 -5.00 5.68
CA ARG A 73 -2.69 -3.57 5.97
C ARG A 73 -1.76 -2.82 5.03
N ILE A 74 -1.98 -1.52 4.86
CA ILE A 74 -1.09 -0.63 4.08
C ILE A 74 -0.45 0.36 5.04
N GLY A 75 0.85 0.59 4.87
CA GLY A 75 1.56 1.66 5.56
C GLY A 75 2.59 2.31 4.66
N ALA A 76 3.43 3.15 5.27
CA ALA A 76 4.31 4.05 4.54
C ALA A 76 5.74 4.05 5.09
N ALA A 77 6.66 4.45 4.23
CA ALA A 77 8.04 4.77 4.57
C ALA A 77 8.49 6.01 3.79
N GLU A 78 9.54 6.66 4.28
CA GLU A 78 10.16 7.80 3.60
C GLU A 78 11.68 7.64 3.50
N SER A 79 12.26 8.37 2.56
CA SER A 79 13.70 8.35 2.31
C SER A 79 14.17 9.71 1.79
N GLU A 80 15.32 10.17 2.23
CA GLU A 80 15.95 11.39 1.68
C GLU A 80 16.68 11.12 0.36
N ASP A 81 17.15 9.88 0.16
CA ASP A 81 18.05 9.50 -0.95
C ASP A 81 17.46 8.43 -1.89
N GLY A 82 16.27 7.89 -1.57
CA GLY A 82 15.62 6.80 -2.29
C GLY A 82 16.22 5.41 -2.01
N LEU A 83 17.26 5.33 -1.16
CA LEU A 83 18.00 4.10 -0.86
C LEU A 83 17.79 3.65 0.59
N LYS A 84 17.81 4.59 1.53
CA LYS A 84 17.63 4.36 2.97
C LYS A 84 16.22 4.75 3.36
N TRP A 85 15.43 3.78 3.79
CA TRP A 85 14.03 3.97 4.10
C TRP A 85 13.80 3.89 5.61
N THR A 86 12.94 4.77 6.13
CA THR A 86 12.47 4.76 7.51
C THR A 86 10.96 4.67 7.51
N ARG A 87 10.39 3.78 8.33
CA ARG A 87 8.93 3.65 8.44
C ARG A 87 8.30 4.94 8.94
N LEU A 88 7.19 5.30 8.31
CA LEU A 88 6.40 6.47 8.66
C LEU A 88 5.17 5.99 9.43
N ARG A 89 4.96 6.52 10.64
CA ARG A 89 3.76 6.18 11.43
C ARG A 89 2.53 6.83 10.80
N GLY A 90 1.64 5.99 10.28
CA GLY A 90 0.26 6.36 10.00
C GLY A 90 -0.56 6.55 11.27
N LEU A 91 -1.86 6.79 11.11
CA LEU A 91 -2.76 7.14 12.23
C LEU A 91 -3.44 5.93 12.88
N LEU A 92 -3.22 4.71 12.36
CA LEU A 92 -3.84 3.48 12.86
C LEU A 92 -2.89 2.68 13.77
N ASP A 93 -3.43 1.67 14.45
CA ASP A 93 -2.68 0.83 15.38
C ASP A 93 -1.42 0.23 14.77
N GLY A 94 -0.32 0.20 15.52
CA GLY A 94 0.98 -0.26 15.01
C GLY A 94 1.59 0.63 13.91
N GLY A 95 0.99 1.79 13.62
CA GLY A 95 1.47 2.78 12.65
C GLY A 95 1.03 2.55 11.20
N ALA A 96 -0.02 1.75 10.95
CA ALA A 96 -0.56 1.58 9.60
C ALA A 96 -1.25 2.87 9.09
N CYS A 97 -1.35 3.00 7.77
CA CYS A 97 -2.01 4.12 7.09
C CYS A 97 -3.43 3.78 6.61
N LEU A 98 -3.69 2.52 6.26
CA LEU A 98 -5.02 2.02 5.90
C LEU A 98 -5.19 0.56 6.32
N ASP A 99 -6.30 0.28 7.00
CA ASP A 99 -6.73 -1.05 7.41
C ASP A 99 -7.87 -1.57 6.53
N PRO A 100 -8.13 -2.89 6.52
CA PRO A 100 -9.37 -3.44 5.99
C PRO A 100 -10.59 -2.73 6.58
N ALA A 101 -11.68 -2.68 5.81
CA ALA A 101 -12.89 -2.01 6.29
C ALA A 101 -13.50 -2.76 7.48
N ASP A 102 -13.96 -1.99 8.47
CA ASP A 102 -14.67 -2.54 9.65
C ASP A 102 -16.03 -3.13 9.26
N ASP A 103 -16.68 -2.56 8.26
CA ASP A 103 -17.91 -3.11 7.68
C ASP A 103 -17.57 -4.41 6.93
N THR A 104 -18.04 -5.53 7.46
CA THR A 104 -17.78 -6.87 6.91
C THR A 104 -18.39 -7.08 5.53
N SER A 105 -19.39 -6.26 5.14
CA SER A 105 -20.00 -6.29 3.81
C SER A 105 -19.18 -5.57 2.75
N ALA A 106 -18.21 -4.74 3.16
CA ALA A 106 -17.32 -4.06 2.23
C ALA A 106 -16.44 -5.04 1.47
N PHE A 107 -16.10 -4.68 0.22
CA PHE A 107 -15.30 -5.53 -0.66
C PHE A 107 -13.87 -5.76 -0.15
N ASP A 108 -13.37 -4.90 0.74
CA ASP A 108 -12.02 -4.89 1.28
C ASP A 108 -11.98 -5.14 2.79
N SER A 109 -13.00 -5.83 3.32
CA SER A 109 -13.16 -6.05 4.76
C SER A 109 -12.14 -7.01 5.36
N VAL A 110 -11.56 -7.93 4.56
CA VAL A 110 -10.60 -8.96 5.03
C VAL A 110 -9.15 -8.50 4.94
N HIS A 111 -8.73 -7.99 3.78
CA HIS A 111 -7.37 -7.49 3.59
C HIS A 111 -7.33 -6.36 2.57
N VAL A 112 -6.32 -5.51 2.68
CA VAL A 112 -5.97 -4.51 1.68
C VAL A 112 -4.52 -4.65 1.22
N GLY A 113 -4.26 -4.16 0.01
CA GLY A 113 -2.93 -4.00 -0.57
C GLY A 113 -2.89 -2.79 -1.50
N VAL A 114 -1.82 -1.99 -1.42
CA VAL A 114 -1.57 -0.90 -2.38
C VAL A 114 -1.22 -1.47 -3.75
N GLY A 115 -1.76 -0.86 -4.82
CA GLY A 115 -1.31 -1.10 -6.20
C GLY A 115 -0.50 0.06 -6.74
N ASP A 116 -1.08 1.25 -6.71
CA ASP A 116 -0.40 2.48 -7.13
C ASP A 116 -0.83 3.69 -6.31
N VAL A 117 0.05 4.68 -6.23
CA VAL A 117 -0.24 5.98 -5.65
C VAL A 117 0.13 7.05 -6.66
N VAL A 118 -0.79 7.97 -6.93
CA VAL A 118 -0.60 9.08 -7.86
C VAL A 118 -0.76 10.41 -7.13
N ARG A 119 0.09 11.38 -7.47
CA ARG A 119 0.01 12.74 -6.97
C ARG A 119 -0.80 13.59 -7.94
N TRP A 120 -1.85 14.22 -7.45
CA TRP A 120 -2.61 15.21 -8.21
C TRP A 120 -1.91 16.57 -8.22
N PRO A 121 -2.14 17.42 -9.24
CA PRO A 121 -1.55 18.76 -9.32
C PRO A 121 -1.85 19.68 -8.12
N ASN A 122 -2.92 19.42 -7.38
CA ASN A 122 -3.27 20.16 -6.17
C ASN A 122 -2.59 19.63 -4.89
N GLY A 123 -1.68 18.65 -5.01
CA GLY A 123 -0.97 18.03 -3.90
C GLY A 123 -1.69 16.83 -3.25
N THR A 124 -2.98 16.61 -3.55
CA THR A 124 -3.72 15.45 -3.04
C THR A 124 -3.12 14.15 -3.58
N LEU A 125 -2.99 13.14 -2.72
CA LEU A 125 -2.59 11.80 -3.15
C LEU A 125 -3.83 10.94 -3.37
N TRP A 126 -3.87 10.22 -4.48
CA TRP A 126 -4.84 9.15 -4.72
C TRP A 126 -4.12 7.81 -4.70
N MET A 127 -4.66 6.87 -3.93
CA MET A 127 -4.20 5.49 -3.88
C MET A 127 -5.22 4.60 -4.55
N TYR A 128 -4.80 3.95 -5.64
CA TYR A 128 -5.51 2.83 -6.23
C TYR A 128 -5.02 1.58 -5.52
N TYR A 129 -5.86 1.08 -4.63
CA TYR A 129 -5.58 -0.10 -3.82
C TYR A 129 -6.47 -1.25 -4.28
N PHE A 130 -6.19 -2.45 -3.79
CA PHE A 130 -7.06 -3.59 -3.95
C PHE A 130 -7.35 -4.22 -2.60
N GLY A 131 -8.48 -4.88 -2.50
CA GLY A 131 -8.90 -5.54 -1.28
C GLY A 131 -9.80 -6.73 -1.57
N GLY A 132 -9.93 -7.58 -0.57
CA GLY A 132 -10.80 -8.74 -0.59
C GLY A 132 -11.66 -8.80 0.67
N GLY A 133 -12.87 -9.32 0.51
CA GLY A 133 -13.92 -9.30 1.53
C GLY A 133 -14.44 -10.70 1.87
N MET A 134 -15.48 -10.74 2.69
CA MET A 134 -16.16 -11.96 3.10
C MET A 134 -17.22 -12.36 2.05
N ASP A 135 -16.81 -13.03 0.98
CA ASP A 135 -17.73 -13.65 0.04
C ASP A 135 -17.66 -15.19 0.08
N ASP A 136 -18.61 -15.87 -0.58
CA ASP A 136 -18.67 -17.33 -0.60
C ASP A 136 -17.42 -17.98 -1.24
N ALA A 137 -16.58 -17.20 -1.92
CA ALA A 137 -15.39 -17.70 -2.60
C ALA A 137 -14.27 -18.09 -1.64
N VAL A 138 -14.33 -17.76 -0.34
CA VAL A 138 -13.27 -18.01 0.68
C VAL A 138 -12.73 -19.45 0.65
N LYS A 139 -13.52 -20.45 0.23
CA LYS A 139 -13.08 -21.85 0.06
C LYS A 139 -12.17 -22.10 -1.17
N THR A 140 -12.26 -21.24 -2.17
CA THR A 140 -11.53 -21.28 -3.46
C THR A 140 -10.51 -20.15 -3.63
N GLY A 141 -10.58 -19.10 -2.80
CA GLY A 141 -9.74 -17.90 -2.86
C GLY A 141 -10.49 -16.70 -2.27
N ILE A 142 -9.91 -15.51 -2.25
CA ILE A 142 -10.65 -14.29 -1.90
C ILE A 142 -10.81 -13.46 -3.17
N ARG A 143 -12.03 -13.05 -3.52
CA ARG A 143 -12.20 -12.17 -4.67
C ARG A 143 -11.62 -10.80 -4.38
N MET A 144 -10.77 -10.34 -5.29
CA MET A 144 -10.15 -9.01 -5.16
C MET A 144 -10.75 -8.05 -6.15
N GLN A 145 -10.97 -6.83 -5.68
CA GLN A 145 -11.47 -5.70 -6.45
C GLN A 145 -10.58 -4.48 -6.18
N ILE A 146 -10.63 -3.49 -7.07
CA ILE A 146 -9.84 -2.26 -6.94
C ILE A 146 -10.68 -1.19 -6.28
N GLY A 147 -10.17 -0.64 -5.19
CA GLY A 147 -10.70 0.56 -4.53
C GLY A 147 -9.90 1.81 -4.86
N LEU A 148 -10.44 2.94 -4.41
CA LEU A 148 -9.79 4.24 -4.52
C LEU A 148 -9.86 4.94 -3.17
N ALA A 149 -8.74 5.51 -2.73
CA ALA A 149 -8.68 6.33 -1.52
C ALA A 149 -7.89 7.62 -1.77
N ALA A 150 -8.20 8.67 -1.02
CA ALA A 150 -7.51 9.95 -1.08
C ALA A 150 -6.83 10.29 0.25
N SER A 151 -5.72 11.01 0.16
CA SER A 151 -5.00 11.54 1.31
C SER A 151 -4.61 13.01 1.07
N GLU A 152 -4.79 13.83 2.10
CA GLU A 152 -4.42 15.25 2.15
C GLU A 152 -3.30 15.52 3.17
N ASP A 153 -2.85 14.47 3.90
CA ASP A 153 -1.85 14.56 4.97
C ASP A 153 -0.51 13.92 4.58
N GLY A 154 -0.22 13.87 3.27
CA GLY A 154 1.00 13.27 2.73
C GLY A 154 1.01 11.74 2.79
N GLY A 155 -0.17 11.11 2.84
CA GLY A 155 -0.35 9.66 2.79
C GLY A 155 -0.21 8.96 4.13
N ARG A 156 -0.40 9.68 5.24
CA ARG A 156 -0.40 9.13 6.62
C ARG A 156 -1.75 8.56 7.01
N SER A 157 -2.82 9.08 6.42
CA SER A 157 -4.16 8.54 6.50
C SER A 157 -4.85 8.60 5.15
N TRP A 158 -5.79 7.67 4.95
CA TRP A 158 -6.49 7.50 3.69
C TRP A 158 -8.00 7.43 3.91
N ARG A 159 -8.73 8.27 3.19
CA ARG A 159 -10.19 8.22 3.13
C ARG A 159 -10.61 7.50 1.86
N ARG A 160 -11.34 6.39 2.00
CA ARG A 160 -11.98 5.70 0.87
C ARG A 160 -12.86 6.68 0.10
N LEU A 161 -12.74 6.67 -1.23
CA LEU A 161 -13.60 7.42 -2.14
C LEU A 161 -14.78 6.55 -2.59
N LEU A 162 -15.73 7.14 -3.32
CA LEU A 162 -16.91 6.44 -3.86
C LEU A 162 -17.72 5.70 -2.78
N ASP A 163 -17.81 6.26 -1.58
CA ASP A 163 -18.48 5.65 -0.42
C ASP A 163 -17.97 4.25 -0.06
N GLY A 164 -16.72 3.94 -0.42
CA GLY A 164 -16.11 2.63 -0.18
C GLY A 164 -16.40 1.59 -1.25
N GLU A 165 -17.13 1.95 -2.31
CA GLU A 165 -17.35 1.06 -3.45
C GLU A 165 -16.08 0.91 -4.30
N PRO A 166 -15.84 -0.30 -4.88
CA PRO A 166 -14.72 -0.52 -5.78
C PRO A 166 -14.89 0.28 -7.08
N VAL A 167 -13.79 0.87 -7.57
CA VAL A 167 -13.72 1.53 -8.88
C VAL A 167 -13.64 0.51 -10.03
N LEU A 168 -13.13 -0.70 -9.76
CA LEU A 168 -13.18 -1.82 -10.71
C LEU A 168 -13.50 -3.13 -9.97
N ARG A 169 -14.56 -3.81 -10.43
CA ARG A 169 -15.07 -5.06 -9.87
C ARG A 169 -14.47 -6.27 -10.59
N HIS A 170 -14.54 -7.43 -9.95
CA HIS A 170 -14.24 -8.71 -10.59
C HIS A 170 -15.30 -9.06 -11.64
N GLY A 171 -14.95 -9.95 -12.58
CA GLY A 171 -15.88 -10.47 -13.59
C GLY A 171 -16.88 -11.49 -13.03
N ASP A 172 -17.78 -11.95 -13.90
CA ASP A 172 -18.74 -13.01 -13.59
C ASP A 172 -18.07 -14.40 -13.55
N PRO A 173 -18.68 -15.43 -12.95
CA PRO A 173 -18.12 -16.77 -12.94
C PRO A 173 -17.80 -17.28 -14.35
N GLY A 174 -16.52 -17.58 -14.60
CA GLY A 174 -16.01 -18.04 -15.90
C GLY A 174 -15.24 -16.97 -16.66
N ASP A 175 -15.35 -15.70 -16.27
CA ASP A 175 -14.52 -14.63 -16.80
C ASP A 175 -13.05 -14.78 -16.36
N PHE A 176 -12.14 -14.21 -17.15
CA PHE A 176 -10.71 -14.31 -16.90
C PHE A 176 -10.28 -13.64 -15.59
N ASP A 177 -11.07 -12.68 -15.11
CA ASP A 177 -10.86 -11.85 -13.93
C ASP A 177 -11.91 -12.10 -12.83
N ALA A 178 -12.60 -13.24 -12.89
CA ALA A 178 -13.66 -13.62 -11.94
C ALA A 178 -13.17 -13.77 -10.48
N LEU A 179 -11.86 -13.95 -10.26
CA LEU A 179 -11.27 -14.11 -8.93
C LEU A 179 -10.36 -12.92 -8.54
N PHE A 180 -9.51 -12.44 -9.43
CA PHE A 180 -8.56 -11.36 -9.09
C PHE A 180 -8.64 -10.20 -10.07
N VAL A 181 -9.08 -9.05 -9.55
CA VAL A 181 -8.83 -7.73 -10.12
C VAL A 181 -8.01 -6.95 -9.09
N ALA A 182 -6.69 -6.96 -9.26
CA ALA A 182 -5.73 -6.49 -8.24
C ALA A 182 -4.48 -5.88 -8.88
N TRP A 183 -3.61 -5.30 -8.03
CA TRP A 183 -2.38 -4.61 -8.43
C TRP A 183 -2.55 -3.59 -9.56
N PRO A 184 -3.49 -2.62 -9.43
CA PRO A 184 -3.65 -1.57 -10.43
C PRO A 184 -2.36 -0.79 -10.60
N ARG A 185 -2.10 -0.35 -11.83
CA ARG A 185 -1.11 0.65 -12.19
C ARG A 185 -1.83 1.73 -12.98
N VAL A 186 -1.66 2.99 -12.59
CA VAL A 186 -2.39 4.10 -13.20
C VAL A 186 -1.39 5.08 -13.79
N LEU A 187 -1.65 5.50 -15.02
CA LEU A 187 -0.89 6.54 -15.70
C LEU A 187 -1.78 7.77 -15.81
N PRO A 188 -1.59 8.76 -14.93
CA PRO A 188 -2.29 10.02 -15.06
C PRO A 188 -1.98 10.71 -16.38
N PRO A 189 -2.94 11.43 -16.99
CA PRO A 189 -2.76 12.08 -18.28
C PRO A 189 -1.96 13.40 -18.23
N TRP A 190 -1.36 13.75 -17.09
CA TRP A 190 -0.68 15.03 -16.86
C TRP A 190 0.84 14.89 -16.77
#